data_AF-A0A3R7RPD0-F1
#
_entry.id   AF-A0A3R7RPD0-F1
#
_cell.length_a   1.000
_cell.length_b   1.000
_cell.length_c   1.000
_cell.angle_alpha   90.00
_cell.angle_beta   90.00
_cell.angle_gamma   90.00
#
_symmetry.space_group_name_H-M   'P 1'
#
loop_
_entity.id
_entity.type
_entity.pdbx_description
1 polymer ?
#
loop_
_entity_poly.entity_id
_entity_poly.type
_entity_poly.pdbx_seq_one_letter_code
_entity_poly.pdbx_strand_id
1 'polypeptide(L)'
;MLLWSILDAINRVGFREVFKLVGLAAASDFFSSLDNTYRIDSSTMWENALSCGPAMESITQKIGRDEQEYCTLGLLRSMGKTLIDICAQKESESCRYPIAKRPPLLKWEQDSFGITNPALAGFLLSTWNYSPETVSAIQSQYGTNPSSPKNEAAIVLTLAGSLAELGRPLHGDSNYWISSEEHSEKLGLTAEDIEDTLDSVRTRL
;
A
#
# COMPACT_ATOMS: atom_id res chain seq x y z
N MET A 1 -1.89 1.81 -29.98
CA MET A 1 -0.73 2.67 -30.32
C MET A 1 -1.02 4.03 -29.69
N LEU A 2 -0.45 4.48 -28.56
CA LEU A 2 0.62 4.03 -27.67
C LEU A 2 0.04 3.95 -26.24
N LEU A 3 0.13 2.80 -25.56
CA LEU A 3 -0.06 2.70 -24.12
C LEU A 3 1.24 3.19 -23.49
N TRP A 4 1.27 4.46 -23.07
CA TRP A 4 2.41 5.00 -22.33
C TRP A 4 2.40 4.35 -20.96
N SER A 5 3.47 3.66 -20.58
CA SER A 5 3.53 3.11 -19.22
C SER A 5 3.61 4.27 -18.22
N ILE A 6 3.09 4.08 -17.01
CA ILE A 6 3.24 5.10 -15.95
C ILE A 6 4.72 5.43 -15.71
N LEU A 7 5.62 4.48 -15.91
CA LEU A 7 7.07 4.71 -15.86
C LEU A 7 7.53 5.71 -16.94
N ASP A 8 7.00 5.64 -18.16
CA ASP A 8 7.27 6.62 -19.22
C ASP A 8 6.68 7.99 -18.89
N ALA A 9 5.52 8.03 -18.24
CA ALA A 9 4.91 9.26 -17.77
C ALA A 9 5.75 9.92 -16.65
N ILE A 10 6.23 9.14 -15.69
CA ILE A 10 7.13 9.60 -14.62
C ILE A 10 8.45 10.14 -15.19
N ASN A 11 9.03 9.42 -16.16
CA ASN A 11 10.26 9.85 -16.83
C ASN A 11 10.07 11.15 -17.63
N ARG A 12 8.86 11.42 -18.14
CA ARG A 12 8.52 12.67 -18.87
C ARG A 12 8.19 13.85 -17.97
N VAL A 13 7.45 13.60 -16.89
CA VAL A 13 7.06 14.63 -15.91
C VAL A 13 8.25 15.05 -15.04
N GLY A 14 9.22 14.16 -14.86
CA GLY A 14 10.45 14.40 -14.13
C GLY A 14 10.30 14.11 -12.64
N PHE A 15 11.29 13.40 -12.08
CA PHE A 15 11.33 12.93 -10.69
C PHE A 15 11.01 14.01 -9.64
N ARG A 16 11.43 15.27 -9.89
CA ARG A 16 11.21 16.41 -8.98
C ARG A 16 9.75 16.82 -8.87
N GLU A 17 8.96 16.67 -9.94
CA GLU A 17 7.54 17.03 -9.93
C GLU A 17 6.69 15.94 -9.28
N VAL A 18 7.04 14.65 -9.45
CA VAL A 18 6.43 13.55 -8.68
C VAL A 18 6.68 13.72 -7.19
N PHE A 19 7.89 14.11 -6.79
CA PHE A 19 8.24 14.42 -5.41
C PHE A 19 7.41 15.55 -4.80
N LYS A 20 7.19 16.64 -5.55
CA LYS A 20 6.34 17.74 -5.12
C LYS A 20 4.90 17.28 -4.96
N LEU A 21 4.39 16.45 -5.87
CA LEU A 21 3.01 15.94 -5.80
C LEU A 21 2.80 15.02 -4.59
N VAL A 22 3.79 14.19 -4.25
CA VAL A 22 3.75 13.36 -3.03
C VAL A 22 3.87 14.20 -1.76
N GLY A 23 4.77 15.18 -1.72
CA GLY A 23 4.89 16.11 -0.60
C GLY A 23 3.66 17.01 -0.42
N LEU A 24 2.99 17.38 -1.52
CA LEU A 24 1.72 18.11 -1.51
C LEU A 24 0.55 17.19 -1.12
N ALA A 25 0.55 15.92 -1.53
CA ALA A 25 -0.45 14.94 -1.09
C ALA A 25 -0.32 14.62 0.41
N ALA A 26 0.91 14.57 0.94
CA ALA A 26 1.14 14.42 2.38
C ALA A 26 0.60 15.62 3.21
N ALA A 27 0.39 16.78 2.59
CA ALA A 27 -0.42 17.84 3.17
C ALA A 27 -1.90 17.53 2.86
N SER A 28 -2.68 17.20 3.90
CA SER A 28 -4.07 16.71 3.87
C SER A 28 -4.99 17.37 2.83
N ASP A 29 -4.75 18.64 2.48
CA ASP A 29 -5.61 19.44 1.61
C ASP A 29 -5.54 19.02 0.12
N PHE A 30 -4.50 18.32 -0.35
CA PHE A 30 -4.37 17.94 -1.77
C PHE A 30 -4.99 16.58 -2.13
N PHE A 31 -5.29 15.77 -1.12
CA PHE A 31 -6.08 14.55 -1.26
C PHE A 31 -7.52 14.81 -1.75
N SER A 32 -8.00 16.05 -1.68
CA SER A 32 -9.35 16.46 -2.12
C SER A 32 -9.66 16.34 -3.62
N SER A 33 -8.75 15.84 -4.47
CA SER A 33 -8.96 15.66 -5.92
C SER A 33 -8.63 14.26 -6.48
N LEU A 34 -8.23 13.33 -5.61
CA LEU A 34 -7.78 11.98 -5.97
C LEU A 34 -8.95 11.00 -5.74
N ASP A 35 -9.81 10.84 -6.75
CA ASP A 35 -11.09 10.12 -6.58
C ASP A 35 -11.52 9.29 -7.80
N ASN A 36 -10.64 9.09 -8.78
CA ASN A 36 -11.05 8.57 -10.08
C ASN A 36 -10.63 7.13 -10.33
N THR A 37 -9.39 6.77 -10.03
CA THR A 37 -8.78 5.53 -10.54
C THR A 37 -9.21 4.32 -9.73
N TYR A 38 -9.09 4.40 -8.40
CA TYR A 38 -9.46 3.31 -7.50
C TYR A 38 -10.91 3.40 -6.98
N ARG A 39 -11.58 4.54 -7.22
CA ARG A 39 -12.90 4.89 -6.65
C ARG A 39 -12.90 4.80 -5.12
N ILE A 40 -11.82 5.30 -4.51
CA ILE A 40 -11.62 5.35 -3.08
C ILE A 40 -11.37 6.82 -2.77
N ASP A 41 -12.14 7.38 -1.85
CA ASP A 41 -11.91 8.73 -1.41
C ASP A 41 -10.56 8.82 -0.69
N SER A 42 -9.91 9.95 -0.84
CA SER A 42 -8.56 10.07 -0.33
C SER A 42 -8.45 10.10 1.19
N SER A 43 -9.51 10.53 1.89
CA SER A 43 -9.60 10.37 3.35
C SER A 43 -9.52 8.90 3.74
N THR A 44 -10.26 8.00 3.09
CA THR A 44 -10.21 6.55 3.35
C THR A 44 -8.83 5.98 3.07
N MET A 45 -8.18 6.40 1.97
CA MET A 45 -6.84 5.93 1.63
C MET A 45 -5.79 6.41 2.65
N TRP A 46 -5.91 7.64 3.13
CA TRP A 46 -5.07 8.20 4.18
C TRP A 46 -5.33 7.54 5.54
N GLU A 47 -6.59 7.37 5.92
CA GLU A 47 -7.00 6.72 7.16
C GLU A 47 -6.58 5.24 7.20
N ASN A 48 -6.62 4.53 6.06
CA ASN A 48 -6.05 3.18 5.95
C ASN A 48 -4.53 3.18 6.24
N ALA A 49 -3.79 4.13 5.66
CA ALA A 49 -2.36 4.27 5.94
C ALA A 49 -2.09 4.61 7.42
N LEU A 50 -2.86 5.54 8.00
CA LEU A 50 -2.81 5.90 9.43
C LEU A 50 -3.22 4.76 10.36
N SER A 51 -4.00 3.79 9.86
CA SER A 51 -4.34 2.57 10.60
C SER A 51 -3.21 1.54 10.49
N CYS A 52 -2.58 1.46 9.31
CA CYS A 52 -1.54 0.49 9.01
C CYS A 52 -0.21 0.78 9.73
N GLY A 53 0.20 2.06 9.85
CA GLY A 53 1.43 2.45 10.55
C GLY A 53 1.48 1.98 12.02
N PRO A 54 0.50 2.36 12.87
CA PRO A 54 0.41 1.88 14.25
C PRO A 54 0.21 0.37 14.37
N ALA A 55 -0.49 -0.27 13.42
CA ALA A 55 -0.60 -1.73 13.39
C ALA A 55 0.77 -2.39 13.16
N MET A 56 1.58 -1.85 12.23
CA MET A 56 2.96 -2.29 12.02
C MET A 56 3.78 -2.13 13.30
N GLU A 57 3.72 -0.96 13.96
CA GLU A 57 4.43 -0.68 15.22
C GLU A 57 4.08 -1.71 16.29
N SER A 58 2.79 -1.92 16.55
CA SER A 58 2.30 -2.84 17.58
C SER A 58 2.70 -4.30 17.31
N ILE A 59 2.57 -4.78 16.07
CA ILE A 59 3.00 -6.14 15.70
C ILE A 59 4.52 -6.28 15.86
N THR A 60 5.28 -5.26 15.43
CA THR A 60 6.75 -5.25 15.46
C THR A 60 7.29 -5.28 16.90
N GLN A 61 6.65 -4.54 17.81
CA GLN A 61 6.92 -4.60 19.25
C GLN A 61 6.72 -6.01 19.80
N LYS A 62 5.59 -6.65 19.46
CA LYS A 62 5.25 -8.01 19.94
C LYS A 62 6.23 -9.09 19.46
N ILE A 63 6.86 -8.90 18.30
CA ILE A 63 7.90 -9.82 17.78
C ILE A 63 9.35 -9.40 18.16
N GLY A 64 9.53 -8.35 18.96
CA GLY A 64 10.83 -7.92 19.49
C GLY A 64 11.76 -7.31 18.43
N ARG A 65 11.24 -6.44 17.57
CA ARG A 65 11.99 -5.71 16.52
C ARG A 65 11.91 -4.20 16.74
N ASP A 66 12.77 -3.45 16.03
CA ASP A 66 12.72 -1.99 16.04
C ASP A 66 11.53 -1.47 15.22
N GLU A 67 10.76 -0.55 15.81
CA GLU A 67 9.41 -0.20 15.37
C GLU A 67 9.38 0.93 14.34
N GLN A 68 10.38 1.81 14.35
CA GLN A 68 10.32 3.09 13.63
C GLN A 68 10.30 2.90 12.10
N GLU A 69 11.13 2.00 11.58
CA GLU A 69 11.14 1.66 10.15
C GLU A 69 9.85 0.95 9.71
N TYR A 70 9.27 0.12 10.57
CA TYR A 70 8.05 -0.64 10.28
C TYR A 70 6.81 0.25 10.26
N CYS A 71 6.69 1.19 11.20
CA CYS A 71 5.61 2.18 11.21
C CYS A 71 5.64 3.03 9.93
N THR A 72 6.83 3.49 9.52
CA THR A 72 7.03 4.27 8.29
C THR A 72 6.63 3.45 7.05
N LEU A 73 7.01 2.17 6.98
CA LEU A 73 6.61 1.28 5.90
C LEU A 73 5.07 1.12 5.81
N GLY A 74 4.38 1.01 6.95
CA GLY A 74 2.91 0.96 6.99
C GLY A 74 2.24 2.23 6.44
N LEU A 75 2.77 3.40 6.78
CA LEU A 75 2.29 4.68 6.24
C LEU A 75 2.50 4.81 4.72
N LEU A 76 3.57 4.21 4.20
CA LEU A 76 3.93 4.29 2.79
C LEU A 76 3.24 3.23 1.92
N ARG A 77 2.52 2.28 2.52
CA ARG A 77 1.86 1.14 1.87
C ARG A 77 1.08 1.54 0.61
N SER A 78 0.24 2.56 0.73
CA SER A 78 -0.68 3.00 -0.33
C SER A 78 -0.07 4.03 -1.29
N MET A 79 1.20 4.42 -1.11
CA MET A 79 1.87 5.42 -1.95
C MET A 79 1.79 5.09 -3.44
N GLY A 80 1.93 3.80 -3.79
CA GLY A 80 1.81 3.35 -5.18
C GLY A 80 0.43 3.64 -5.78
N LYS A 81 -0.65 3.47 -5.01
CA LYS A 81 -2.02 3.75 -5.46
C LYS A 81 -2.20 5.26 -5.68
N THR A 82 -1.69 6.08 -4.75
CA THR A 82 -1.71 7.54 -4.87
C THR A 82 -0.99 8.01 -6.13
N LEU A 83 0.20 7.47 -6.41
CA LEU A 83 0.97 7.81 -7.61
C LEU A 83 0.26 7.40 -8.90
N ILE A 84 -0.33 6.19 -8.93
CA ILE A 84 -1.12 5.74 -10.07
C ILE A 84 -2.31 6.68 -10.28
N ASP A 85 -3.03 7.04 -9.22
CA ASP A 85 -4.18 7.94 -9.32
C ASP A 85 -3.78 9.32 -9.87
N ILE A 86 -2.71 9.93 -9.34
CA ILE A 86 -2.15 11.20 -9.83
C ILE A 86 -1.81 11.12 -11.33
N CYS A 87 -1.18 10.03 -11.78
CA CYS A 87 -0.77 9.88 -13.17
C CYS A 87 -1.95 9.59 -14.11
N ALA A 88 -2.96 8.85 -13.61
CA ALA A 88 -4.12 8.42 -14.38
C ALA A 88 -5.26 9.44 -14.43
N GLN A 89 -5.22 10.53 -13.65
CA GLN A 89 -6.25 11.59 -13.60
C GLN A 89 -6.65 12.19 -14.97
N LYS A 90 -5.85 11.99 -16.03
CA LYS A 90 -6.12 12.47 -17.39
C LYS A 90 -6.69 11.42 -18.35
N GLU A 91 -6.90 10.19 -17.89
CA GLU A 91 -7.29 9.04 -18.73
C GLU A 91 -8.79 8.70 -18.65
N SER A 92 -9.26 7.90 -19.60
CA SER A 92 -10.69 7.58 -19.80
C SER A 92 -11.30 6.70 -18.68
N GLU A 93 -12.64 6.53 -18.67
CA GLU A 93 -13.37 5.61 -17.76
C GLU A 93 -12.77 4.20 -17.72
N SER A 94 -12.09 3.75 -18.79
CA SER A 94 -11.40 2.45 -18.84
C SER A 94 -10.29 2.28 -17.79
N CYS A 95 -9.79 3.37 -17.23
CA CYS A 95 -8.76 3.37 -16.21
C CYS A 95 -9.34 3.35 -14.79
N ARG A 96 -10.67 3.29 -14.62
CA ARG A 96 -11.30 3.20 -13.30
C ARG A 96 -11.48 1.75 -12.86
N TYR A 97 -11.24 1.48 -11.58
CA TYR A 97 -11.37 0.15 -11.01
C TYR A 97 -12.84 -0.34 -11.11
N PRO A 98 -13.09 -1.51 -11.73
CA PRO A 98 -14.45 -1.97 -11.97
C PRO A 98 -15.05 -2.66 -10.73
N ILE A 99 -15.61 -1.86 -9.81
CA ILE A 99 -16.18 -2.31 -8.52
C ILE A 99 -17.14 -3.51 -8.67
N ALA A 100 -17.97 -3.52 -9.73
CA ALA A 100 -18.93 -4.61 -9.95
C ALA A 100 -18.27 -5.96 -10.28
N LYS A 101 -17.08 -5.95 -10.92
CA LYS A 101 -16.37 -7.17 -11.35
C LYS A 101 -15.34 -7.64 -10.32
N ARG A 102 -14.85 -6.75 -9.46
CA ARG A 102 -13.84 -7.02 -8.42
C ARG A 102 -12.65 -7.87 -8.91
N PRO A 103 -12.00 -7.52 -10.04
CA PRO A 103 -10.85 -8.29 -10.51
C PRO A 103 -9.71 -8.25 -9.47
N PRO A 104 -8.77 -9.21 -9.48
CA PRO A 104 -7.57 -9.10 -8.67
C PRO A 104 -6.85 -7.78 -8.97
N LEU A 105 -6.61 -6.97 -7.94
CA LEU A 105 -6.10 -5.60 -8.08
C LEU A 105 -4.82 -5.55 -8.93
N LEU A 106 -3.81 -6.34 -8.56
CA LEU A 106 -2.52 -6.36 -9.24
C LEU A 106 -2.65 -6.73 -10.73
N LYS A 107 -3.58 -7.63 -11.06
CA LYS A 107 -3.84 -7.99 -12.45
C LYS A 107 -4.46 -6.82 -13.20
N TRP A 108 -5.47 -6.18 -12.61
CA TRP A 108 -6.11 -5.02 -13.21
C TRP A 108 -5.10 -3.86 -13.39
N GLU A 109 -4.27 -3.57 -12.40
CA GLU A 109 -3.24 -2.52 -12.52
C GLU A 109 -2.23 -2.83 -13.63
N GLN A 110 -1.76 -4.08 -13.70
CA GLN A 110 -0.85 -4.51 -14.75
C GLN A 110 -1.49 -4.37 -16.14
N ASP A 111 -2.75 -4.79 -16.29
CA ASP A 111 -3.48 -4.74 -17.56
C ASP A 111 -3.83 -3.28 -17.97
N SER A 112 -4.13 -2.41 -17.01
CA SER A 112 -4.54 -1.01 -17.25
C SER A 112 -3.38 -0.03 -17.37
N PHE A 113 -2.29 -0.22 -16.63
CA PHE A 113 -1.20 0.76 -16.49
C PHE A 113 0.19 0.22 -16.82
N GLY A 114 0.32 -1.10 -16.99
CA GLY A 114 1.61 -1.76 -17.22
C GLY A 114 2.50 -1.87 -15.98
N ILE A 115 2.04 -1.43 -14.82
CA ILE A 115 2.76 -1.50 -13.54
C ILE A 115 1.76 -1.64 -12.39
N THR A 116 2.17 -2.31 -11.32
CA THR A 116 1.38 -2.47 -10.10
C THR A 116 1.75 -1.43 -9.05
N ASN A 117 0.82 -1.13 -8.12
CA ASN A 117 1.09 -0.18 -7.05
C ASN A 117 2.32 -0.57 -6.17
N PRO A 118 2.55 -1.85 -5.80
CA PRO A 118 3.73 -2.23 -5.02
C PRO A 118 5.03 -2.02 -5.80
N ALA A 119 5.03 -2.33 -7.10
CA ALA A 119 6.19 -2.16 -7.96
C ALA A 119 6.54 -0.68 -8.11
N LEU A 120 5.54 0.18 -8.30
CA LEU A 120 5.73 1.62 -8.39
C LEU A 120 6.20 2.24 -7.06
N ALA A 121 5.60 1.83 -5.94
CA ALA A 121 6.04 2.26 -4.62
C ALA A 121 7.50 1.86 -4.34
N GLY A 122 7.85 0.59 -4.60
CA GLY A 122 9.22 0.10 -4.42
C GLY A 122 10.23 0.83 -5.32
N PHE A 123 9.87 1.13 -6.57
CA PHE A 123 10.69 1.97 -7.43
C PHE A 123 10.95 3.34 -6.79
N LEU A 124 9.92 4.04 -6.32
CA LEU A 124 10.09 5.34 -5.69
C LEU A 124 10.95 5.27 -4.41
N LEU A 125 10.67 4.31 -3.52
CA LEU A 125 11.45 4.13 -2.28
C LEU A 125 12.94 3.85 -2.57
N SER A 126 13.24 3.08 -3.63
CA SER A 126 14.63 2.84 -4.04
C SER A 126 15.32 4.14 -4.49
N THR A 127 14.63 5.03 -5.18
CA THR A 127 15.19 6.35 -5.57
C THR A 127 15.40 7.27 -4.38
N TRP A 128 14.72 7.01 -3.27
CA TRP A 128 14.85 7.76 -2.01
C TRP A 128 15.91 7.15 -1.08
N ASN A 129 16.63 6.12 -1.54
CA ASN A 129 17.65 5.39 -0.77
C ASN A 129 17.12 4.70 0.50
N TYR A 130 15.85 4.26 0.50
CA TYR A 130 15.39 3.28 1.50
C TYR A 130 16.13 1.95 1.33
N SER A 131 16.21 1.16 2.40
CA SER A 131 16.92 -0.11 2.40
C SER A 131 16.31 -1.10 1.37
N PRO A 132 17.13 -1.99 0.78
CA PRO A 132 16.63 -3.07 -0.08
C PRO A 132 15.55 -3.92 0.60
N GLU A 133 15.65 -4.10 1.92
CA GLU A 133 14.69 -4.81 2.75
C GLU A 133 13.32 -4.10 2.76
N THR A 134 13.28 -2.78 2.96
CA THR A 134 12.03 -1.98 2.91
C THR A 134 11.43 -1.99 1.49
N VAL A 135 12.27 -1.84 0.46
CA VAL A 135 11.82 -1.89 -0.94
C VAL A 135 11.23 -3.26 -1.28
N SER A 136 11.90 -4.33 -0.87
CA SER A 136 11.41 -5.71 -1.05
C SER A 136 10.10 -5.95 -0.30
N ALA A 137 9.97 -5.40 0.91
CA ALA A 137 8.78 -5.54 1.73
C ALA A 137 7.56 -4.90 1.09
N ILE A 138 7.69 -3.64 0.62
CA ILE A 138 6.57 -2.96 -0.02
C ILE A 138 6.16 -3.61 -1.35
N GLN A 139 7.12 -4.13 -2.11
CA GLN A 139 6.86 -4.84 -3.36
C GLN A 139 6.12 -6.17 -3.14
N SER A 140 6.33 -6.79 -1.98
CA SER A 140 5.75 -8.09 -1.62
C SER A 140 4.51 -7.98 -0.73
N GLN A 141 3.97 -6.78 -0.49
CA GLN A 141 2.92 -6.47 0.49
C GLN A 141 1.57 -7.21 0.33
N TYR A 142 1.36 -7.90 -0.80
CA TYR A 142 0.15 -8.68 -1.08
C TYR A 142 0.37 -10.20 -1.00
N GLY A 143 1.59 -10.66 -0.67
CA GLY A 143 1.88 -12.09 -0.48
C GLY A 143 1.68 -12.99 -1.71
N THR A 144 1.55 -12.43 -2.92
CA THR A 144 1.20 -13.19 -4.13
C THR A 144 2.36 -13.92 -4.79
N ASN A 145 3.61 -13.63 -4.38
CA ASN A 145 4.80 -14.25 -4.95
C ASN A 145 5.37 -15.32 -3.99
N PRO A 146 5.06 -16.61 -4.19
CA PRO A 146 5.54 -17.69 -3.32
C PRO A 146 7.07 -17.92 -3.41
N SER A 147 7.72 -17.36 -4.43
CA SER A 147 9.18 -17.44 -4.62
C SER A 147 9.94 -16.26 -4.04
N SER A 148 9.26 -15.23 -3.51
CA SER A 148 9.92 -14.11 -2.86
C SER A 148 10.58 -14.60 -1.56
N PRO A 149 11.80 -14.15 -1.22
CA PRO A 149 12.38 -14.39 0.10
C PRO A 149 11.35 -14.03 1.16
N LYS A 150 11.24 -14.83 2.23
CA LYS A 150 10.35 -14.56 3.36
C LYS A 150 10.87 -13.34 4.13
N ASN A 151 10.61 -12.17 3.59
CA ASN A 151 10.90 -10.89 4.20
C ASN A 151 9.92 -10.70 5.37
N GLU A 152 10.43 -10.71 6.61
CA GLU A 152 9.63 -10.55 7.83
C GLU A 152 8.79 -9.27 7.76
N ALA A 153 9.36 -8.16 7.31
CA ALA A 153 8.64 -6.90 7.14
C ALA A 153 7.52 -6.97 6.10
N ALA A 154 7.64 -7.80 5.06
CA ALA A 154 6.55 -8.03 4.11
C ALA A 154 5.38 -8.79 4.77
N ILE A 155 5.68 -9.78 5.62
CA ILE A 155 4.68 -10.55 6.37
C ILE A 155 3.96 -9.63 7.36
N VAL A 156 4.71 -8.83 8.12
CA VAL A 156 4.13 -7.83 9.03
C VAL A 156 3.28 -6.82 8.28
N LEU A 157 3.74 -6.30 7.13
CA LEU A 157 2.99 -5.35 6.30
C LEU A 157 1.70 -5.96 5.73
N THR A 158 1.75 -7.22 5.32
CA THR A 158 0.56 -7.94 4.83
C THR A 158 -0.46 -8.09 5.94
N LEU A 159 -0.04 -8.49 7.14
CA LEU A 159 -0.91 -8.63 8.31
C LEU A 159 -1.48 -7.28 8.74
N ALA A 160 -0.64 -6.26 8.95
CA ALA A 160 -1.06 -4.91 9.32
C ALA A 160 -2.02 -4.30 8.30
N GLY A 161 -1.77 -4.52 7.00
CA GLY A 161 -2.68 -4.11 5.93
C GLY A 161 -4.06 -4.78 6.04
N SER A 162 -4.11 -6.09 6.33
CA SER A 162 -5.37 -6.80 6.54
C SER A 162 -6.16 -6.30 7.77
N LEU A 163 -5.46 -5.88 8.83
CA LEU A 163 -6.10 -5.30 10.03
C LEU A 163 -6.66 -3.90 9.76
N ALA A 164 -5.92 -3.05 9.02
CA ALA A 164 -6.39 -1.72 8.62
C ALA A 164 -7.69 -1.78 7.80
N GLU A 165 -7.83 -2.81 6.96
CA GLU A 165 -8.99 -3.02 6.09
C GLU A 165 -10.29 -3.33 6.85
N LEU A 166 -10.21 -3.81 8.10
CA LEU A 166 -11.40 -4.06 8.93
C LEU A 166 -12.19 -2.78 9.24
N GLY A 167 -11.50 -1.64 9.29
CA GLY A 167 -12.11 -0.33 9.55
C GLY A 167 -12.09 0.62 8.35
N ARG A 168 -11.15 0.44 7.41
CA ARG A 168 -10.86 1.35 6.28
C ARG A 168 -10.57 0.56 5.00
N PRO A 169 -11.58 -0.08 4.38
CA PRO A 169 -11.35 -0.99 3.27
C PRO A 169 -10.94 -0.25 2.00
N LEU A 170 -9.98 -0.82 1.26
CA LEU A 170 -9.56 -0.37 -0.06
C LEU A 170 -10.05 -1.35 -1.13
N HIS A 171 -10.60 -0.82 -2.23
CA HIS A 171 -11.10 -1.64 -3.32
C HIS A 171 -10.02 -2.55 -3.91
N GLY A 172 -10.32 -3.85 -3.97
CA GLY A 172 -9.46 -4.88 -4.57
C GLY A 172 -8.45 -5.50 -3.60
N ASP A 173 -8.18 -4.88 -2.46
CA ASP A 173 -7.20 -5.37 -1.47
C ASP A 173 -7.70 -6.64 -0.75
N SER A 174 -9.00 -6.76 -0.49
CA SER A 174 -9.61 -7.92 0.17
C SER A 174 -9.36 -9.27 -0.53
N ASN A 175 -8.99 -9.24 -1.81
CA ASN A 175 -8.61 -10.44 -2.57
C ASN A 175 -7.31 -11.10 -2.08
N TYR A 176 -6.53 -10.43 -1.22
CA TYR A 176 -5.19 -10.87 -0.82
C TYR A 176 -5.07 -11.28 0.66
N TRP A 177 -6.13 -11.17 1.45
CA TRP A 177 -6.08 -11.43 2.91
C TRP A 177 -6.39 -12.88 3.32
N ILE A 178 -6.33 -13.81 2.36
CA ILE A 178 -6.69 -15.22 2.57
C ILE A 178 -5.75 -15.92 3.57
N SER A 179 -4.55 -15.37 3.78
CA SER A 179 -3.50 -15.96 4.63
C SER A 179 -3.17 -15.13 5.88
N SER A 180 -4.06 -14.26 6.36
CA SER A 180 -3.81 -13.48 7.59
C SER A 180 -3.51 -14.38 8.81
N GLU A 181 -4.25 -15.49 8.96
CA GLU A 181 -4.01 -16.49 10.02
C GLU A 181 -2.63 -17.15 9.88
N GLU A 182 -2.26 -17.58 8.67
CA GLU A 182 -0.93 -18.18 8.40
C GLU A 182 0.21 -17.19 8.68
N HIS A 183 0.00 -15.90 8.41
CA HIS A 183 0.97 -14.85 8.71
C HIS A 183 1.12 -14.63 10.23
N SER A 184 0.01 -14.58 10.97
CA SER A 184 0.05 -14.49 12.44
C SER A 184 0.79 -15.68 13.06
N GLU A 185 0.51 -16.90 12.60
CA GLU A 185 1.21 -18.11 13.05
C GLU A 185 2.71 -18.06 12.77
N LYS A 186 3.11 -17.63 11.56
CA LYS A 186 4.53 -17.46 11.19
C LYS A 186 5.28 -16.46 12.05
N LEU A 187 4.58 -15.43 12.54
CA LEU A 187 5.12 -14.40 13.42
C LEU A 187 5.06 -14.81 14.90
N GLY A 188 4.44 -15.95 15.22
CA GLY A 188 4.26 -16.40 16.61
C GLY A 188 3.25 -15.58 17.40
N LEU A 189 2.32 -14.90 16.72
CA LEU A 189 1.30 -14.06 17.34
C LEU A 189 0.06 -14.88 17.70
N THR A 190 -0.50 -14.61 18.87
CA THR A 190 -1.75 -15.21 19.34
C THR A 190 -2.96 -14.42 18.86
N ALA A 191 -4.18 -14.96 19.04
CA ALA A 191 -5.40 -14.22 18.76
C ALA A 191 -5.53 -12.96 19.64
N GLU A 192 -5.09 -13.04 20.91
CA GLU A 192 -5.05 -11.91 21.86
C GLU A 192 -4.12 -10.80 21.35
N ASP A 193 -2.97 -11.16 20.78
CA ASP A 193 -2.05 -10.19 20.18
C ASP A 193 -2.68 -9.40 19.02
N ILE A 194 -3.53 -10.06 18.22
CA ILE A 194 -4.25 -9.43 17.11
C ILE A 194 -5.34 -8.49 17.65
N GLU A 195 -6.07 -8.91 18.67
CA GLU A 195 -7.11 -8.09 19.31
C GLU A 195 -6.50 -6.83 19.96
N ASP A 196 -5.42 -6.99 20.72
CA ASP A 196 -4.63 -5.88 21.28
C ASP A 196 -4.19 -4.88 20.20
N THR A 197 -3.71 -5.39 19.07
CA THR A 197 -3.25 -4.56 17.95
C THR A 197 -4.41 -3.74 17.39
N LEU A 198 -5.58 -4.35 17.20
CA LEU A 198 -6.78 -3.67 16.70
C LEU A 198 -7.25 -2.58 17.66
N ASP A 199 -7.24 -2.84 18.96
CA ASP A 199 -7.65 -1.86 19.97
C ASP A 199 -6.63 -0.71 20.10
N SER A 200 -5.33 -1.00 19.97
CA SER A 200 -4.29 0.04 19.91
C SER A 200 -4.45 0.94 18.69
N VAL A 201 -4.85 0.40 17.54
CA VAL A 201 -5.08 1.21 16.33
C VAL A 201 -6.31 2.10 16.51
N ARG A 202 -7.41 1.54 17.05
CA ARG A 202 -8.67 2.28 17.29
C ARG A 202 -8.52 3.46 18.24
N THR A 203 -7.62 3.38 19.22
CA THR A 203 -7.42 4.45 20.21
C THR A 203 -6.55 5.61 19.71
N ARG A 204 -5.84 5.44 18.58
CA ARG A 204 -4.92 6.42 18.00
C ARG A 204 -5.53 7.24 16.84
N LEU A 205 -6.75 6.92 16.42
CA LEU A 205 -7.51 7.58 15.34
C LEU A 205 -8.71 8.34 15.91
#